data_AF-A0A5Q4EQ90-F1
#
_entry.id   AF-A0A5Q4EQ90-F1
#
_cell.length_a   1.000
_cell.length_b   1.000
_cell.length_c   1.000
_cell.angle_alpha   90.00
_cell.angle_beta   90.00
_cell.angle_gamma   90.00
#
_symmetry.space_group_name_H-M   'P 1'
#
loop_
_entity.id
_entity.type
_entity.pdbx_description
1 polymer ?
#
loop_
_entity_poly.entity_id
_entity_poly.type
_entity_poly.pdbx_seq_one_letter_code
_entity_poly.pdbx_strand_id
1 'polypeptide(L)'
;MKCPDCAYELWGLAPPGPCPECGRAFMTSEFRFRPRAVRFLCPHCREPYSGTDAEGLPTPRDFRCVRCDEPVHVDDMPVELRPGVLPGQAMAQKSPSWPRRGEVGWFRAFFRTLNDSMFAPARVVRGLGEGGVGSAIWFAIIVHGLATLFQVASFMLLIAVFSMVFGGGPAPLVGVSMVTVGPVFFSVVIAVAWVVVGVFIYGLLTHGILRLTGPTDAGLGVTLRTLWYAQGPMILVAIPCCGLYFGWAFSIWMAVSAAIMLTVAQGVSGGRAALAAVAPPLLFLLLIFAVYSAVVFFSLNSVRNFTPGPVTIGASDISQAILDDAALYEGGPMHVLEVVSDGGLNEMSFIAASGNTVSFPIGSPFRIDSLTDSQLLDRADRLRNDEPFYIFGDLLFLHRGVDYTAAPTDLWLAVDDPRVVQAARSGGRLTLNCHRANGDKMLIFAADWDEAIQDQNLLRTNLGLEPIPALEDLPARPPIMADP
;
A
#
# COMPACT_ATOMS: atom_id res chain seq x y z
N MET A 1 20.29 28.27 -37.60
CA MET A 1 19.32 29.37 -37.71
C MET A 1 18.34 28.99 -38.80
N LYS A 2 17.07 28.71 -38.48
CA LYS A 2 16.07 28.26 -39.44
C LYS A 2 14.83 29.13 -39.35
N CYS A 3 14.23 29.50 -40.49
CA CYS A 3 12.99 30.27 -40.53
C CYS A 3 11.89 29.57 -39.72
N PRO A 4 11.15 30.28 -38.85
CA PRO A 4 10.07 29.68 -38.06
C PRO A 4 8.92 29.11 -38.90
N ASP A 5 8.68 29.65 -40.11
CA ASP A 5 7.53 29.29 -40.94
C ASP A 5 7.84 28.16 -41.92
N CYS A 6 8.95 28.26 -42.67
CA CYS A 6 9.30 27.28 -43.71
C CYS A 6 10.54 26.44 -43.40
N ALA A 7 11.19 26.65 -42.26
CA ALA A 7 12.43 25.95 -41.84
C ALA A 7 13.66 26.13 -42.75
N TYR A 8 13.64 27.08 -43.71
CA TYR A 8 14.80 27.44 -44.54
C TYR A 8 15.98 27.92 -43.69
N GLU A 9 17.22 27.59 -44.07
CA GLU A 9 18.42 27.97 -43.33
C GLU A 9 18.80 29.44 -43.59
N LEU A 10 18.95 30.21 -42.51
CA LEU A 10 19.15 31.66 -42.58
C LEU A 10 20.62 32.08 -42.34
N TRP A 11 21.55 31.13 -42.39
CA TRP A 11 22.97 31.41 -42.15
C TRP A 11 23.55 32.29 -43.26
N GLY A 12 24.31 33.32 -42.89
CA GLY A 12 24.99 34.24 -43.81
C GLY A 12 24.07 35.25 -44.51
N LEU A 13 22.75 35.18 -44.32
CA LEU A 13 21.80 36.17 -44.84
C LEU A 13 21.83 37.44 -44.01
N ALA A 14 21.61 38.60 -44.65
CA ALA A 14 21.57 39.89 -43.99
C ALA A 14 20.19 40.15 -43.37
N PRO A 15 20.09 40.30 -42.03
CA PRO A 15 18.90 40.76 -41.37
C PRO A 15 18.91 42.30 -41.20
N PRO A 16 17.77 42.92 -40.87
CA PRO A 16 16.43 42.39 -41.07
C PRO A 16 16.20 42.15 -42.57
N GLY A 17 15.76 40.95 -42.93
CA GLY A 17 15.58 40.54 -44.32
C GLY A 17 14.48 39.50 -44.46
N PRO A 18 13.79 39.46 -45.62
CA PRO A 18 12.81 38.42 -45.87
C PRO A 18 13.51 37.07 -46.04
N CYS A 19 12.94 36.02 -45.45
CA CYS A 19 13.32 34.66 -45.77
C CYS A 19 13.14 34.43 -47.29
N PRO A 20 14.15 33.94 -48.02
CA PRO A 20 14.07 33.77 -49.47
C PRO A 20 12.93 32.86 -49.94
N GLU A 21 12.52 31.90 -49.11
CA GLU A 21 11.49 30.93 -49.44
C GLU A 21 10.06 31.43 -49.15
N CYS A 22 9.83 32.07 -48.00
CA CYS A 22 8.48 32.42 -47.55
C CYS A 22 8.22 33.91 -47.37
N GLY A 23 9.23 34.76 -47.58
CA GLY A 23 9.13 36.21 -47.44
C GLY A 23 9.06 36.72 -46.00
N ARG A 24 8.91 35.85 -44.98
CA ARG A 24 8.86 36.26 -43.57
C ARG A 24 10.14 37.00 -43.18
N ALA A 25 10.00 38.24 -42.69
CA ALA A 25 11.10 38.96 -42.07
C ALA A 25 11.60 38.24 -40.83
N PHE A 26 12.91 38.27 -40.61
CA PHE A 26 13.55 37.72 -39.41
C PHE A 26 14.61 38.69 -38.88
N MET A 27 14.88 38.59 -37.57
CA MET A 27 15.93 39.35 -36.89
C MET A 27 16.90 38.40 -36.20
N THR A 28 18.16 38.81 -36.05
CA THR A 28 19.19 37.96 -35.41
C THR A 28 18.88 37.68 -33.94
N SER A 29 18.32 38.62 -33.20
CA SER A 29 17.94 38.45 -31.78
C SER A 29 16.78 37.49 -31.55
N GLU A 30 16.01 37.12 -32.58
CA GLU A 30 14.97 36.08 -32.49
C GLU A 30 15.57 34.68 -32.26
N PHE A 31 16.87 34.53 -32.50
CA PHE A 31 17.60 33.29 -32.37
C PHE A 31 18.54 33.33 -31.18
N ARG A 32 18.63 32.19 -30.48
CA ARG A 32 19.58 31.99 -29.39
C ARG A 32 20.67 31.06 -29.86
N PHE A 33 21.91 31.40 -29.55
CA PHE A 33 23.09 30.67 -29.97
C PHE A 33 23.85 30.15 -28.74
N ARG A 34 24.65 29.11 -28.93
CA ARG A 34 25.64 28.77 -27.91
C ARG A 34 26.71 29.88 -27.91
N PRO A 35 27.13 30.38 -26.73
CA PRO A 35 28.17 31.42 -26.66
C PRO A 35 29.39 31.03 -27.49
N ARG A 36 29.86 31.97 -28.30
CA ARG A 36 31.02 31.81 -29.21
C ARG A 36 30.89 30.72 -30.28
N ALA A 37 29.71 30.13 -30.49
CA ALA A 37 29.53 29.08 -31.52
C ALA A 37 29.33 29.66 -32.94
N VAL A 38 28.93 30.93 -33.03
CA VAL A 38 28.71 31.66 -34.28
C VAL A 38 29.54 32.95 -34.32
N ARG A 39 29.68 33.52 -35.52
CA ARG A 39 30.25 34.84 -35.77
C ARG A 39 29.13 35.76 -36.24
N PHE A 40 29.03 36.92 -35.61
CA PHE A 40 28.14 38.00 -36.01
C PHE A 40 28.96 38.96 -36.88
N LEU A 41 28.57 39.15 -38.13
CA LEU A 41 29.34 40.00 -39.05
C LEU A 41 28.78 41.43 -39.04
N CYS A 42 29.67 42.42 -39.08
CA CYS A 42 29.22 43.80 -39.34
C CYS A 42 28.51 43.87 -40.70
N PRO A 43 27.31 44.47 -40.80
CA PRO A 43 26.60 44.57 -42.08
C PRO A 43 27.34 45.41 -43.13
N HIS A 44 28.20 46.34 -42.70
CA HIS A 44 28.91 47.26 -43.60
C HIS A 44 30.25 46.72 -44.12
N CYS A 45 31.06 46.09 -43.25
CA CYS A 45 32.43 45.66 -43.60
C CYS A 45 32.73 44.18 -43.33
N ARG A 46 31.75 43.41 -42.85
CA ARG A 46 31.86 42.00 -42.47
C ARG A 46 32.88 41.67 -41.38
N GLU A 47 33.30 42.65 -40.57
CA GLU A 47 34.13 42.39 -39.40
C GLU A 47 33.43 41.43 -38.43
N PRO A 48 34.06 40.32 -38.00
CA PRO A 48 33.42 39.30 -37.18
C PRO A 48 33.46 39.62 -35.67
N TYR A 49 32.31 39.49 -35.02
CA TYR A 49 32.12 39.61 -33.58
C TYR A 49 31.68 38.27 -32.99
N SER A 50 32.01 38.04 -31.72
CA SER A 50 31.58 36.84 -31.00
C SER A 50 30.43 37.17 -30.07
N GLY A 51 29.41 36.31 -30.06
CA GLY A 51 28.38 36.40 -29.04
C GLY A 51 28.87 35.83 -27.71
N THR A 52 28.80 36.62 -26.66
CA THR A 52 29.40 36.31 -25.35
C THR A 52 28.41 36.31 -24.19
N ASP A 53 27.19 36.78 -24.39
CA ASP A 53 26.17 36.73 -23.33
C ASP A 53 25.54 35.34 -23.18
N ALA A 54 24.59 35.23 -22.25
CA ALA A 54 23.85 34.01 -21.95
C ALA A 54 23.02 33.48 -23.14
N GLU A 55 22.66 34.33 -24.10
CA GLU A 55 21.90 33.99 -25.30
C GLU A 55 22.80 33.72 -26.51
N GLY A 56 24.12 33.82 -26.32
CA GLY A 56 25.12 33.69 -27.36
C GLY A 56 25.11 34.83 -28.36
N LEU A 57 24.67 36.02 -27.96
CA LEU A 57 24.62 37.25 -28.75
C LEU A 57 25.73 38.24 -28.31
N PRO A 58 26.16 39.18 -29.18
CA PRO A 58 27.16 40.21 -28.85
C PRO A 58 26.69 41.15 -27.73
N THR A 59 27.64 41.61 -26.90
CA THR A 59 27.39 42.59 -25.85
C THR A 59 28.42 43.72 -25.95
N PRO A 60 28.00 45.00 -26.06
CA PRO A 60 26.62 45.50 -26.07
C PRO A 60 25.84 45.16 -27.36
N ARG A 61 24.52 45.39 -27.34
CA ARG A 61 23.60 45.14 -28.49
C ARG A 61 23.75 46.17 -29.61
N ASP A 62 24.10 47.39 -29.21
CA ASP A 62 24.43 48.54 -30.05
C ASP A 62 25.89 48.89 -29.84
N PHE A 63 26.66 48.98 -30.92
CA PHE A 63 28.06 49.40 -30.86
C PHE A 63 28.53 49.99 -32.19
N ARG A 64 29.66 50.69 -32.19
CA ARG A 64 30.36 51.10 -33.42
C ARG A 64 31.32 50.01 -33.86
N CYS A 65 31.32 49.71 -35.15
CA CYS A 65 32.22 48.69 -35.70
C CYS A 65 33.69 49.11 -35.54
N VAL A 66 34.53 48.26 -34.97
CA VAL A 66 35.96 48.57 -34.73
C VAL A 66 36.77 48.79 -36.00
N ARG A 67 36.26 48.35 -37.16
CA ARG A 67 36.96 48.44 -38.45
C ARG A 67 36.48 49.59 -39.32
N CYS A 68 35.17 49.82 -39.41
CA CYS A 68 34.59 50.84 -40.29
C CYS A 68 33.91 52.00 -39.55
N ASP A 69 33.87 51.98 -38.22
CA ASP A 69 33.26 52.99 -37.33
C ASP A 69 31.75 53.26 -37.51
N GLU A 70 31.09 52.59 -38.47
CA GLU A 70 29.64 52.65 -38.63
C GLU A 70 28.89 52.05 -37.41
N PRO A 71 27.72 52.62 -37.03
CA PRO A 71 26.88 52.07 -35.97
C PRO A 71 26.29 50.72 -36.41
N VAL A 72 26.35 49.74 -35.52
CA VAL A 72 25.86 48.37 -35.74
C VAL A 72 24.93 47.99 -34.61
N HIS A 73 23.73 47.53 -34.96
CA HIS A 73 22.81 46.87 -34.04
C HIS A 73 22.80 45.36 -34.32
N VAL A 74 22.66 44.54 -33.28
CA VAL A 74 22.75 43.06 -33.41
C VAL A 74 21.77 42.47 -34.42
N ASP A 75 20.58 43.07 -34.55
CA ASP A 75 19.54 42.58 -35.45
C ASP A 75 19.86 42.79 -36.93
N ASP A 76 20.84 43.64 -37.24
CA ASP A 76 21.29 43.89 -38.60
C ASP A 76 22.48 43.00 -39.00
N MET A 77 22.99 42.19 -38.07
CA MET A 77 24.22 41.42 -38.28
C MET A 77 23.94 40.07 -38.94
N PRO A 78 24.51 39.76 -40.13
CA PRO A 78 24.54 38.41 -40.66
C PRO A 78 25.25 37.46 -39.70
N VAL A 79 24.71 36.25 -39.54
CA VAL A 79 25.29 35.23 -38.65
C VAL A 79 25.88 34.09 -39.45
N GLU A 80 27.15 33.78 -39.21
CA GLU A 80 27.85 32.65 -39.81
C GLU A 80 28.32 31.65 -38.75
N LEU A 81 28.43 30.38 -39.15
CA LEU A 81 29.00 29.35 -38.30
C LEU A 81 30.50 29.57 -38.16
N ARG A 82 31.05 29.33 -36.96
CA ARG A 82 32.51 29.22 -36.85
C ARG A 82 33.00 27.98 -37.62
N PRO A 83 34.20 28.04 -38.23
CA PRO A 83 34.83 26.87 -38.82
C PRO A 83 34.87 25.71 -37.81
N GLY A 84 34.40 24.53 -38.24
CA GLY A 84 34.35 23.32 -37.41
C GLY A 84 33.11 23.17 -36.52
N VAL A 85 32.21 24.17 -36.46
CA VAL A 85 30.95 24.07 -35.71
C VAL A 85 29.81 23.66 -36.64
N LEU A 86 29.12 22.57 -36.32
CA LEU A 86 27.96 22.13 -37.10
C LEU A 86 26.72 23.00 -36.80
N PRO A 87 25.81 23.22 -37.76
CA PRO A 87 24.61 24.05 -37.57
C PRO A 87 23.78 23.70 -36.32
N GLY A 88 23.66 22.40 -36.00
CA GLY A 88 22.91 21.93 -34.82
C GLY A 88 23.63 22.16 -33.49
N GLN A 89 24.94 22.39 -33.50
CA GLN A 89 25.75 22.70 -32.32
C GLN A 89 25.80 24.21 -32.04
N ALA A 90 25.51 25.04 -33.04
CA ALA A 90 25.56 26.49 -32.95
C ALA A 90 24.33 27.12 -32.29
N MET A 91 23.16 26.50 -32.45
CA MET A 91 21.92 26.96 -31.82
C MET A 91 21.91 26.62 -30.32
N ALA A 92 21.48 27.56 -29.48
CA ALA A 92 21.06 27.22 -28.14
C ALA A 92 19.84 26.31 -28.23
N GLN A 93 19.87 25.17 -27.54
CA GLN A 93 18.72 24.27 -27.55
C GLN A 93 17.57 24.95 -26.82
N LYS A 94 16.38 24.95 -27.44
CA LYS A 94 15.18 25.49 -26.81
C LYS A 94 14.96 24.80 -25.47
N SER A 95 14.74 25.59 -24.42
CA SER A 95 14.36 25.05 -23.10
C SER A 95 13.18 24.09 -23.23
N PRO A 96 13.10 23.05 -22.38
CA PRO A 96 11.97 22.12 -22.40
C PRO A 96 10.64 22.88 -22.38
N SER A 97 9.61 22.26 -22.95
CA SER A 97 8.34 22.95 -23.18
C SER A 97 7.65 23.35 -21.87
N TRP A 98 7.83 22.59 -20.78
CA TRP A 98 7.17 22.81 -19.49
C TRP A 98 7.52 24.13 -18.78
N PRO A 99 8.79 24.55 -18.64
CA PRO A 99 9.13 25.90 -18.20
C PRO A 99 8.44 27.00 -19.02
N ARG A 100 8.26 26.76 -20.32
CA ARG A 100 7.64 27.68 -21.28
C ARG A 100 6.13 27.49 -21.45
N ARG A 101 5.47 26.89 -20.46
CA ARG A 101 4.02 26.63 -20.50
C ARG A 101 3.15 27.88 -20.68
N GLY A 102 3.64 29.06 -20.30
CA GLY A 102 2.98 30.34 -20.57
C GLY A 102 2.97 30.73 -22.06
N GLU A 103 3.98 30.31 -22.82
CA GLU A 103 4.11 30.60 -24.25
C GLU A 103 3.46 29.52 -25.13
N VAL A 104 3.66 28.25 -24.77
CA VAL A 104 3.24 27.09 -25.60
C VAL A 104 1.82 26.62 -25.26
N GLY A 105 1.29 27.05 -24.13
CA GLY A 105 0.05 26.56 -23.53
C GLY A 105 0.30 25.36 -22.62
N TRP A 106 -0.46 25.28 -21.53
CA TRP A 106 -0.24 24.34 -20.44
C TRP A 106 -0.27 22.87 -20.89
N PHE A 107 -1.31 22.44 -21.61
CA PHE A 107 -1.47 21.07 -22.07
C PHE A 107 -0.40 20.65 -23.08
N ARG A 108 -0.15 21.48 -24.09
CA ARG A 108 0.88 21.20 -25.10
C ARG A 108 2.27 21.12 -24.48
N ALA A 109 2.56 21.99 -23.51
CA ALA A 109 3.82 21.97 -22.78
C ALA A 109 4.00 20.70 -21.95
N PHE A 110 2.94 20.24 -21.26
CA PHE A 110 2.95 18.99 -20.50
C PHE A 110 3.24 17.78 -21.38
N PHE A 111 2.40 17.53 -22.40
CA PHE A 111 2.52 16.36 -23.26
C PHE A 111 3.81 16.36 -24.10
N ARG A 112 4.31 17.52 -24.54
CA ARG A 112 5.62 17.61 -25.21
C ARG A 112 6.76 17.23 -24.28
N THR A 113 6.75 17.74 -23.05
CA THR A 113 7.80 17.41 -22.06
C THR A 113 7.76 15.94 -21.65
N LEU A 114 6.55 15.40 -21.51
CA LEU A 114 6.30 13.98 -21.25
C LEU A 114 6.86 13.11 -22.38
N ASN A 115 6.51 13.39 -23.63
CA ASN A 115 7.04 12.71 -24.81
C ASN A 115 8.57 12.82 -24.90
N ASP A 116 9.12 14.01 -24.72
CA ASP A 116 10.57 14.23 -24.78
C ASP A 116 11.28 13.50 -23.64
N SER A 117 10.72 13.43 -22.44
CA SER A 117 11.34 12.71 -21.32
C SER A 117 11.43 11.19 -21.53
N MET A 118 10.46 10.62 -22.27
CA MET A 118 10.41 9.18 -22.56
C MET A 118 11.26 8.81 -23.77
N PHE A 119 11.16 9.58 -24.86
CA PHE A 119 11.69 9.19 -26.17
C PHE A 119 12.89 10.01 -26.64
N ALA A 120 13.11 11.20 -26.06
CA ALA A 120 14.25 12.04 -26.38
C ALA A 120 14.87 12.71 -25.13
N PRO A 121 15.19 11.94 -24.07
CA PRO A 121 15.57 12.47 -22.76
C PRO A 121 16.72 13.49 -22.83
N ALA A 122 17.70 13.25 -23.71
CA ALA A 122 18.82 14.17 -23.93
C ALA A 122 18.37 15.57 -24.39
N ARG A 123 17.29 15.72 -25.16
CA ARG A 123 16.79 17.03 -25.61
C ARG A 123 16.26 17.86 -24.45
N VAL A 124 15.62 17.20 -23.46
CA VAL A 124 15.07 17.86 -22.28
C VAL A 124 16.17 18.58 -21.51
N VAL A 125 17.28 17.89 -21.24
CA VAL A 125 18.36 18.45 -20.40
C VAL A 125 19.26 19.44 -21.11
N ARG A 126 19.46 19.31 -22.42
CA ARG A 126 20.29 20.27 -23.17
C ARG A 126 19.69 21.68 -23.22
N GLY A 127 18.37 21.79 -23.02
CA GLY A 127 17.67 23.07 -22.87
C GLY A 127 17.53 23.54 -21.42
N LEU A 128 18.03 22.79 -20.42
CA LEU A 128 17.98 23.23 -19.03
C LEU A 128 19.02 24.35 -18.81
N GLY A 129 18.59 25.60 -18.97
CA GLY A 129 19.38 26.77 -18.58
C GLY A 129 19.60 26.87 -17.07
N GLU A 130 20.14 27.99 -16.61
CA GLU A 130 20.21 28.30 -15.18
C GLU A 130 18.78 28.64 -14.68
N GLY A 131 18.30 27.94 -13.66
CA GLY A 131 16.93 28.13 -13.18
C GLY A 131 16.59 27.23 -12.01
N GLY A 132 15.59 27.62 -11.22
CA GLY A 132 15.18 26.88 -10.03
C GLY A 132 14.62 25.48 -10.31
N VAL A 133 14.66 24.62 -9.29
CA VAL A 133 14.07 23.27 -9.32
C VAL A 133 12.54 23.25 -9.35
N GLY A 134 11.89 24.35 -8.95
CA GLY A 134 10.43 24.40 -8.73
C GLY A 134 9.60 24.01 -9.96
N SER A 135 9.98 24.45 -11.16
CA SER A 135 9.22 24.07 -12.37
C SER A 135 9.33 22.57 -12.67
N ALA A 136 10.46 21.93 -12.35
CA ALA A 136 10.65 20.50 -12.57
C ALA A 136 9.89 19.68 -11.52
N ILE A 137 9.90 20.12 -10.26
CA ILE A 137 9.09 19.54 -9.18
C ILE A 137 7.61 19.56 -9.56
N TRP A 138 7.10 20.70 -10.05
CA TRP A 138 5.70 20.82 -10.44
C TRP A 138 5.30 19.89 -11.58
N PHE A 139 6.19 19.67 -12.56
CA PHE A 139 5.98 18.68 -13.62
C PHE A 139 5.82 17.27 -13.05
N ALA A 140 6.74 16.87 -12.18
CA ALA A 140 6.72 15.54 -11.58
C ALA A 140 5.51 15.31 -10.66
N ILE A 141 5.11 16.32 -9.88
CA ILE A 141 3.89 16.27 -9.05
C ILE A 141 2.67 16.00 -9.92
N ILE A 142 2.54 16.65 -11.08
CA ILE A 142 1.42 16.40 -11.99
C ILE A 142 1.48 15.00 -12.58
N VAL A 143 2.67 14.54 -13.02
CA VAL A 143 2.84 13.17 -13.55
C VAL A 143 2.40 12.13 -12.52
N HIS A 144 2.88 12.24 -11.28
CA HIS A 144 2.58 11.28 -10.22
C HIS A 144 1.18 11.44 -9.64
N GLY A 145 0.66 12.67 -9.56
CA GLY A 145 -0.71 12.94 -9.15
C GLY A 145 -1.72 12.33 -10.13
N LEU A 146 -1.51 12.51 -11.43
CA LEU A 146 -2.34 11.86 -12.45
C LEU A 146 -2.19 10.33 -12.39
N ALA A 147 -0.96 9.80 -12.34
CA ALA A 147 -0.74 8.36 -12.25
C ALA A 147 -1.46 7.73 -11.04
N THR A 148 -1.31 8.34 -9.87
CA THR A 148 -1.95 7.86 -8.63
C THR A 148 -3.47 7.97 -8.70
N LEU A 149 -4.00 9.09 -9.20
CA LEU A 149 -5.44 9.30 -9.34
C LEU A 149 -6.08 8.23 -10.24
N PHE A 150 -5.50 7.99 -11.42
CA PHE A 150 -6.02 6.99 -12.35
C PHE A 150 -5.86 5.56 -11.81
N GLN A 151 -4.76 5.26 -11.12
CA GLN A 151 -4.54 3.95 -10.51
C GLN A 151 -5.58 3.67 -9.42
N VAL A 152 -5.80 4.62 -8.50
CA VAL A 152 -6.82 4.51 -7.45
C VAL A 152 -8.21 4.39 -8.05
N ALA A 153 -8.56 5.22 -9.03
CA ALA A 153 -9.87 5.15 -9.69
C ALA A 153 -10.10 3.80 -10.36
N SER A 154 -9.08 3.25 -11.03
CA SER A 154 -9.15 1.93 -11.67
C SER A 154 -9.31 0.80 -10.65
N PHE A 155 -8.60 0.91 -9.52
CA PHE A 155 -8.70 -0.07 -8.44
C PHE A 155 -10.08 -0.03 -7.77
N MET A 156 -10.64 1.16 -7.54
CA MET A 156 -11.99 1.32 -7.00
C MET A 156 -13.05 0.79 -7.97
N LEU A 157 -12.88 1.02 -9.27
CA LEU A 157 -13.75 0.44 -10.29
C LEU A 157 -13.67 -1.09 -10.28
N LEU A 158 -12.48 -1.66 -10.16
CA LEU A 158 -12.30 -3.11 -10.08
C LEU A 158 -12.99 -3.70 -8.85
N ILE A 159 -12.83 -3.10 -7.67
CA ILE A 159 -13.53 -3.51 -6.45
C ILE A 159 -15.04 -3.43 -6.64
N ALA A 160 -15.54 -2.32 -7.19
CA ALA A 160 -16.98 -2.15 -7.43
C ALA A 160 -17.55 -3.25 -8.34
N VAL A 161 -16.87 -3.54 -9.45
CA VAL A 161 -17.26 -4.61 -10.38
C VAL A 161 -17.18 -5.98 -9.71
N PHE A 162 -16.11 -6.26 -8.97
CA PHE A 162 -15.93 -7.55 -8.28
C PHE A 162 -17.02 -7.76 -7.22
N SER A 163 -17.33 -6.74 -6.42
CA SER A 163 -18.43 -6.79 -5.46
C SER A 163 -19.79 -7.00 -6.13
N MET A 164 -20.05 -6.39 -7.28
CA MET A 164 -21.29 -6.62 -8.03
C MET A 164 -21.41 -8.06 -8.56
N VAL A 165 -20.30 -8.66 -8.99
CA VAL A 165 -20.28 -10.02 -9.56
C VAL A 165 -20.31 -11.12 -8.49
N PHE A 166 -19.61 -10.91 -7.36
CA PHE A 166 -19.37 -11.97 -6.36
C PHE A 166 -20.05 -11.74 -5.00
N GLY A 167 -20.68 -10.58 -4.74
CA GLY A 167 -21.13 -10.19 -3.41
C GLY A 167 -22.40 -9.33 -3.36
N GLY A 168 -23.57 -9.94 -3.65
CA GLY A 168 -24.83 -9.62 -2.96
C GLY A 168 -25.57 -8.31 -3.29
N GLY A 169 -25.22 -7.55 -4.32
CA GLY A 169 -25.99 -6.37 -4.78
C GLY A 169 -25.38 -5.01 -4.38
N PRO A 170 -26.11 -3.89 -4.55
CA PRO A 170 -25.55 -2.53 -4.44
C PRO A 170 -25.38 -1.99 -3.00
N ALA A 171 -25.91 -2.67 -1.98
CA ALA A 171 -25.86 -2.24 -0.58
C ALA A 171 -24.42 -2.13 0.02
N PRO A 172 -23.45 -3.01 -0.29
CA PRO A 172 -22.06 -2.86 0.16
C PRO A 172 -21.36 -1.65 -0.45
N LEU A 173 -21.84 -1.13 -1.60
CA LEU A 173 -21.19 -0.01 -2.30
C LEU A 173 -21.28 1.30 -1.50
N VAL A 174 -22.41 1.54 -0.82
CA VAL A 174 -22.65 2.75 -0.02
C VAL A 174 -21.87 2.70 1.31
N GLY A 175 -21.86 1.55 1.99
CA GLY A 175 -21.12 1.35 3.25
C GLY A 175 -19.60 1.40 3.06
N VAL A 176 -19.08 0.82 1.97
CA VAL A 176 -17.66 0.91 1.62
C VAL A 176 -17.30 2.35 1.25
N SER A 177 -18.15 3.08 0.53
CA SER A 177 -17.81 4.43 0.02
C SER A 177 -17.51 5.48 1.10
N MET A 178 -18.22 5.51 2.24
CA MET A 178 -17.97 6.53 3.27
C MET A 178 -16.78 6.21 4.16
N VAL A 179 -16.49 4.93 4.41
CA VAL A 179 -15.33 4.50 5.22
C VAL A 179 -14.03 4.48 4.39
N THR A 180 -14.10 4.34 3.06
CA THR A 180 -12.89 4.25 2.20
C THR A 180 -12.50 5.54 1.49
N VAL A 181 -13.43 6.42 1.10
CA VAL A 181 -13.07 7.62 0.29
C VAL A 181 -12.14 8.57 1.04
N GLY A 182 -12.39 8.80 2.34
CA GLY A 182 -11.53 9.65 3.18
C GLY A 182 -10.08 9.12 3.26
N PRO A 183 -9.86 7.86 3.70
CA PRO A 183 -8.53 7.25 3.72
C PRO A 183 -7.86 7.18 2.34
N VAL A 184 -8.62 7.01 1.26
CA VAL A 184 -8.09 6.96 -0.12
C VAL A 184 -7.60 8.33 -0.58
N PHE A 185 -8.35 9.40 -0.32
CA PHE A 185 -7.89 10.74 -0.65
C PHE A 185 -6.64 11.10 0.15
N PHE A 186 -6.63 10.77 1.45
CA PHE A 186 -5.48 10.98 2.31
C PHE A 186 -4.26 10.17 1.85
N SER A 187 -4.45 8.92 1.39
CA SER A 187 -3.36 8.09 0.88
C SER A 187 -2.80 8.63 -0.43
N VAL A 188 -3.59 9.25 -1.31
CA VAL A 188 -3.10 9.92 -2.53
C VAL A 188 -2.20 11.10 -2.17
N VAL A 189 -2.63 11.96 -1.23
CA VAL A 189 -1.81 13.11 -0.79
C VAL A 189 -0.50 12.64 -0.17
N ILE A 190 -0.56 11.63 0.71
CA ILE A 190 0.64 11.02 1.30
C ILE A 190 1.52 10.42 0.20
N ALA A 191 0.97 9.66 -0.74
CA ALA A 191 1.73 9.04 -1.81
C ALA A 191 2.47 10.08 -2.66
N VAL A 192 1.80 11.16 -3.06
CA VAL A 192 2.44 12.26 -3.81
C VAL A 192 3.52 12.95 -2.98
N ALA A 193 3.27 13.24 -1.70
CA ALA A 193 4.27 13.80 -0.81
C ALA A 193 5.49 12.87 -0.67
N TRP A 194 5.25 11.56 -0.57
CA TRP A 194 6.28 10.53 -0.45
C TRP A 194 7.11 10.38 -1.72
N VAL A 195 6.48 10.50 -2.89
CA VAL A 195 7.20 10.61 -4.16
C VAL A 195 8.09 11.85 -4.16
N VAL A 196 7.60 12.99 -3.67
CA VAL A 196 8.41 14.22 -3.68
C VAL A 196 9.66 14.06 -2.82
N VAL A 197 9.49 13.54 -1.60
CA VAL A 197 10.61 13.23 -0.69
C VAL A 197 11.53 12.18 -1.30
N GLY A 198 10.97 11.12 -1.88
CA GLY A 198 11.70 10.02 -2.50
C GLY A 198 12.57 10.47 -3.68
N VAL A 199 12.04 11.28 -4.61
CA VAL A 199 12.82 11.81 -5.75
C VAL A 199 13.89 12.80 -5.27
N PHE A 200 13.63 13.55 -4.19
CA PHE A 200 14.65 14.41 -3.60
C PHE A 200 15.81 13.59 -3.01
N ILE A 201 15.51 12.58 -2.19
CA ILE A 201 16.51 11.65 -1.64
C ILE A 201 17.26 10.94 -2.77
N TYR A 202 16.54 10.45 -3.78
CA TYR A 202 17.13 9.84 -4.97
C TYR A 202 18.12 10.78 -5.65
N GLY A 203 17.80 12.07 -5.79
CA GLY A 203 18.71 13.03 -6.37
C GLY A 203 19.93 13.36 -5.55
N LEU A 204 19.81 13.40 -4.21
CA LEU A 204 20.97 13.52 -3.32
C LEU A 204 21.91 12.33 -3.46
N LEU A 205 21.37 11.11 -3.42
CA LEU A 205 22.14 9.88 -3.56
C LEU A 205 22.81 9.78 -4.93
N THR A 206 22.06 10.08 -6.00
CA THR A 206 22.57 10.10 -7.38
C THR A 206 23.73 11.10 -7.52
N HIS A 207 23.56 12.32 -7.01
CA HIS A 207 24.62 13.33 -7.08
C HIS A 207 25.84 12.93 -6.24
N GLY A 208 25.62 12.35 -5.06
CA GLY A 208 26.67 11.78 -4.21
C GLY A 208 27.49 10.73 -4.95
N ILE A 209 26.83 9.76 -5.60
CA ILE A 209 27.50 8.71 -6.39
C ILE A 209 28.27 9.32 -7.58
N LEU A 210 27.71 10.31 -8.27
CA LEU A 210 28.41 10.98 -9.36
C LEU A 210 29.70 11.66 -8.89
N ARG A 211 29.65 12.34 -7.74
CA ARG A 211 30.80 13.02 -7.12
C ARG A 211 31.83 12.04 -6.55
N LEU A 212 31.39 10.91 -5.99
CA LEU A 212 32.28 9.85 -5.50
C LEU A 212 33.00 9.13 -6.64
N THR A 213 32.36 9.02 -7.81
CA THR A 213 32.94 8.34 -8.99
C THR A 213 33.74 9.27 -9.92
N GLY A 214 33.87 10.56 -9.59
CA GLY A 214 34.72 11.51 -10.32
C GLY A 214 34.13 12.93 -10.43
N PRO A 215 34.77 13.82 -11.22
CA PRO A 215 34.27 15.18 -11.44
C PRO A 215 32.95 15.20 -12.21
N THR A 216 32.18 16.28 -12.02
CA THR A 216 30.91 16.60 -12.68
C THR A 216 30.95 18.03 -13.20
N ASP A 217 30.38 18.29 -14.38
CA ASP A 217 30.36 19.63 -15.00
C ASP A 217 29.36 20.57 -14.34
N ALA A 218 28.40 20.02 -13.60
CA ALA A 218 27.29 20.75 -13.01
C ALA A 218 27.08 20.39 -11.53
N GLY A 219 26.37 21.27 -10.82
CA GLY A 219 26.04 21.10 -9.40
C GLY A 219 24.75 20.30 -9.15
N LEU A 220 24.44 20.10 -7.87
CA LEU A 220 23.27 19.35 -7.39
C LEU A 220 21.94 19.84 -7.99
N GLY A 221 21.76 21.15 -8.15
CA GLY A 221 20.52 21.72 -8.72
C GLY A 221 20.22 21.23 -10.14
N VAL A 222 21.26 20.96 -10.95
CA VAL A 222 21.10 20.39 -12.30
C VAL A 222 20.76 18.91 -12.22
N THR A 223 21.37 18.16 -11.29
CA THR A 223 21.04 16.75 -11.03
C THR A 223 19.57 16.60 -10.60
N LEU A 224 19.11 17.41 -9.64
CA LEU A 224 17.73 17.38 -9.18
C LEU A 224 16.74 17.67 -10.31
N ARG A 225 16.92 18.78 -11.05
CA ARG A 225 16.06 19.12 -12.20
C ARG A 225 15.99 18.01 -13.23
N THR A 226 17.14 17.41 -13.51
CA THR A 226 17.26 16.28 -14.43
C THR A 226 16.38 15.11 -13.98
N LEU A 227 16.47 14.69 -12.71
CA LEU A 227 15.71 13.56 -12.20
C LEU A 227 14.21 13.84 -12.08
N TRP A 228 13.82 15.07 -11.76
CA TRP A 228 12.41 15.48 -11.77
C TRP A 228 11.80 15.42 -13.18
N TYR A 229 12.53 15.87 -14.21
CA TYR A 229 12.07 15.73 -15.59
C TYR A 229 12.13 14.29 -16.11
N ALA A 230 13.03 13.47 -15.58
CA ALA A 230 13.10 12.04 -15.92
C ALA A 230 11.88 11.24 -15.45
N GLN A 231 10.99 11.81 -14.62
CA GLN A 231 9.80 11.13 -14.11
C GLN A 231 8.71 10.86 -15.16
N GLY A 232 8.79 11.43 -16.36
CA GLY A 232 7.71 11.32 -17.34
C GLY A 232 7.25 9.90 -17.71
N PRO A 233 8.11 8.86 -17.82
CA PRO A 233 7.67 7.48 -18.03
C PRO A 233 6.70 6.95 -16.97
N MET A 234 6.72 7.51 -15.75
CA MET A 234 5.83 7.09 -14.67
C MET A 234 4.34 7.37 -14.95
N ILE A 235 4.02 8.24 -15.92
CA ILE A 235 2.64 8.43 -16.36
C ILE A 235 2.00 7.15 -16.90
N LEU A 236 2.80 6.20 -17.40
CA LEU A 236 2.30 4.94 -17.95
C LEU A 236 1.67 4.05 -16.86
N VAL A 237 1.99 4.31 -15.58
CA VAL A 237 1.31 3.69 -14.43
C VAL A 237 -0.16 4.12 -14.33
N ALA A 238 -0.55 5.25 -14.95
CA ALA A 238 -1.95 5.67 -15.03
C ALA A 238 -2.83 4.74 -15.86
N ILE A 239 -2.25 3.86 -16.69
CA ILE A 239 -3.02 2.95 -17.56
C ILE A 239 -3.68 1.88 -16.67
N PRO A 240 -5.03 1.80 -16.65
CA PRO A 240 -5.76 0.81 -15.87
C PRO A 240 -5.25 -0.61 -16.15
N CYS A 241 -5.13 -1.42 -15.09
CA CYS A 241 -4.53 -2.77 -15.11
C CYS A 241 -3.03 -2.79 -15.46
N CYS A 242 -2.58 -2.11 -16.52
CA CYS A 242 -1.18 -2.11 -16.92
C CYS A 242 -0.27 -1.50 -15.85
N GLY A 243 -0.70 -0.43 -15.18
CA GLY A 243 0.12 0.23 -14.16
C GLY A 243 0.47 -0.66 -12.98
N LEU A 244 -0.49 -1.49 -12.53
CA LEU A 244 -0.27 -2.41 -11.42
C LEU A 244 0.72 -3.52 -11.78
N TYR A 245 0.61 -4.09 -12.99
CA TYR A 245 1.43 -5.24 -13.39
C TYR A 245 2.78 -4.84 -14.01
N PHE A 246 2.86 -3.69 -14.69
CA PHE A 246 4.05 -3.25 -15.42
C PHE A 246 4.75 -2.03 -14.78
N GLY A 247 4.34 -1.61 -13.58
CA GLY A 247 4.95 -0.47 -12.88
C GLY A 247 6.47 -0.62 -12.68
N TRP A 248 6.96 -1.85 -12.49
CA TRP A 248 8.39 -2.14 -12.42
C TRP A 248 9.12 -1.87 -13.75
N ALA A 249 8.50 -2.20 -14.89
CA ALA A 249 9.08 -1.95 -16.22
C ALA A 249 9.14 -0.45 -16.53
N PHE A 250 8.09 0.31 -16.17
CA PHE A 250 8.10 1.76 -16.30
C PHE A 250 9.12 2.44 -15.38
N SER A 251 9.40 1.85 -14.21
CA SER A 251 10.47 2.30 -13.32
C SER A 251 11.86 2.08 -13.91
N ILE A 252 12.07 0.96 -14.61
CA ILE A 252 13.30 0.72 -15.38
C ILE A 252 13.44 1.76 -16.49
N TRP A 253 12.37 2.05 -17.23
CA TRP A 253 12.39 3.09 -18.26
C TRP A 253 12.72 4.46 -17.66
N MET A 254 12.13 4.83 -16.53
CA MET A 254 12.48 6.05 -15.79
C MET A 254 13.97 6.11 -15.43
N ALA A 255 14.56 5.01 -14.97
CA ALA A 255 16.00 4.93 -14.68
C ALA A 255 16.86 5.07 -15.95
N VAL A 256 16.45 4.47 -17.08
CA VAL A 256 17.14 4.63 -18.38
C VAL A 256 17.09 6.08 -18.85
N SER A 257 15.91 6.72 -18.80
CA SER A 257 15.76 8.14 -19.14
C SER A 257 16.64 9.01 -18.24
N ALA A 258 16.64 8.76 -16.93
CA ALA A 258 17.49 9.46 -15.97
C ALA A 258 18.99 9.31 -16.33
N ALA A 259 19.45 8.09 -16.61
CA ALA A 259 20.85 7.84 -17.00
C ALA A 259 21.23 8.64 -18.26
N ILE A 260 20.42 8.58 -19.31
CA ILE A 260 20.68 9.33 -20.55
C ILE A 260 20.70 10.84 -20.27
N MET A 261 19.74 11.34 -19.50
CA MET A 261 19.71 12.75 -19.14
C MET A 261 20.94 13.16 -18.33
N LEU A 262 21.39 12.35 -17.36
CA LEU A 262 22.54 12.64 -16.51
C LEU A 262 23.85 12.67 -17.29
N THR A 263 24.05 11.79 -18.29
CA THR A 263 25.26 11.84 -19.13
C THR A 263 25.47 13.22 -19.74
N VAL A 264 24.40 13.80 -20.27
CA VAL A 264 24.44 15.09 -20.96
C VAL A 264 24.43 16.25 -19.96
N ALA A 265 23.62 16.16 -18.89
CA ALA A 265 23.47 17.24 -17.92
C ALA A 265 24.69 17.42 -17.01
N GLN A 266 25.45 16.36 -16.76
CA GLN A 266 26.58 16.36 -15.82
C GLN A 266 27.94 16.18 -16.53
N GLY A 267 27.95 15.99 -17.85
CA GLY A 267 29.19 15.82 -18.62
C GLY A 267 29.93 14.52 -18.29
N VAL A 268 29.22 13.47 -17.88
CA VAL A 268 29.81 12.20 -17.44
C VAL A 268 29.62 11.08 -18.46
N SER A 269 30.49 10.07 -18.41
CA SER A 269 30.38 8.86 -19.23
C SER A 269 29.06 8.11 -18.98
N GLY A 270 28.57 7.37 -19.99
CA GLY A 270 27.38 6.52 -19.92
C GLY A 270 27.33 5.58 -18.72
N GLY A 271 28.41 4.82 -18.48
CA GLY A 271 28.47 3.86 -17.37
C GLY A 271 28.35 4.53 -15.99
N ARG A 272 29.03 5.66 -15.78
CA ARG A 272 28.91 6.44 -14.53
C ARG A 272 27.49 6.97 -14.31
N ALA A 273 26.86 7.51 -15.34
CA ALA A 273 25.47 7.99 -15.25
C ALA A 273 24.48 6.86 -14.98
N ALA A 274 24.65 5.70 -15.63
CA ALA A 274 23.82 4.52 -15.40
C ALA A 274 23.97 4.00 -13.97
N LEU A 275 25.20 3.89 -13.46
CA LEU A 275 25.46 3.51 -12.08
C LEU A 275 24.76 4.47 -11.10
N ALA A 276 24.91 5.78 -11.30
CA ALA A 276 24.31 6.78 -10.42
C ALA A 276 22.77 6.77 -10.46
N ALA A 277 22.16 6.52 -11.63
CA ALA A 277 20.71 6.45 -11.77
C ALA A 277 20.12 5.15 -11.20
N VAL A 278 20.80 4.01 -11.37
CA VAL A 278 20.24 2.70 -11.03
C VAL A 278 20.56 2.27 -9.59
N ALA A 279 21.72 2.66 -9.05
CA ALA A 279 22.14 2.22 -7.73
C ALA A 279 21.17 2.64 -6.60
N PRO A 280 20.66 3.88 -6.52
CA PRO A 280 19.75 4.24 -5.42
C PRO A 280 18.42 3.46 -5.45
N PRO A 281 17.71 3.31 -6.59
CA PRO A 281 16.54 2.44 -6.65
C PRO A 281 16.82 0.99 -6.26
N LEU A 282 17.97 0.43 -6.67
CA LEU A 282 18.35 -0.94 -6.28
C LEU A 282 18.61 -1.07 -4.78
N LEU A 283 19.34 -0.13 -4.18
CA LEU A 283 19.58 -0.10 -2.73
C LEU A 283 18.27 0.02 -1.96
N PHE A 284 17.35 0.85 -2.44
CA PHE A 284 16.02 0.99 -1.85
C PHE A 284 15.20 -0.30 -1.94
N LEU A 285 15.24 -0.99 -3.09
CA LEU A 285 14.57 -2.29 -3.28
C LEU A 285 15.16 -3.38 -2.37
N LEU A 286 16.48 -3.43 -2.23
CA LEU A 286 17.16 -4.35 -1.30
C LEU A 286 16.77 -4.07 0.15
N LEU A 287 16.66 -2.79 0.54
CA LEU A 287 16.22 -2.40 1.87
C LEU A 287 14.77 -2.83 2.14
N ILE A 288 13.85 -2.61 1.20
CA ILE A 288 12.46 -3.07 1.31
C ILE A 288 12.42 -4.60 1.48
N PHE A 289 13.17 -5.33 0.66
CA PHE A 289 13.22 -6.79 0.75
C PHE A 289 13.76 -7.27 2.10
N ALA A 290 14.80 -6.62 2.64
CA ALA A 290 15.36 -6.93 3.94
C ALA A 290 14.37 -6.66 5.08
N VAL A 291 13.69 -5.50 5.07
CA VAL A 291 12.67 -5.15 6.07
C VAL A 291 11.49 -6.12 6.01
N TYR A 292 10.98 -6.41 4.81
CA TYR A 292 9.89 -7.36 4.63
C TYR A 292 10.27 -8.76 5.13
N SER A 293 11.45 -9.25 4.77
CA SER A 293 11.96 -10.55 5.23
C SER A 293 12.10 -10.59 6.76
N ALA A 294 12.57 -9.50 7.37
CA ALA A 294 12.64 -9.38 8.84
C ALA A 294 11.25 -9.44 9.46
N VAL A 295 10.27 -8.68 8.94
CA VAL A 295 8.87 -8.71 9.41
C VAL A 295 8.30 -10.12 9.31
N VAL A 296 8.47 -10.81 8.19
CA VAL A 296 7.99 -12.20 8.02
C VAL A 296 8.69 -13.14 9.01
N PHE A 297 10.01 -13.04 9.17
CA PHE A 297 10.76 -13.85 10.11
C PHE A 297 10.29 -13.64 11.56
N PHE A 298 10.13 -12.38 11.98
CA PHE A 298 9.61 -12.05 13.31
C PHE A 298 8.17 -12.52 13.48
N SER A 299 7.30 -12.37 12.48
CA SER A 299 5.92 -12.89 12.54
C SER A 299 5.88 -14.41 12.65
N LEU A 300 6.70 -15.13 11.89
CA LEU A 300 6.79 -16.59 12.00
C LEU A 300 7.36 -17.04 13.34
N ASN A 301 8.34 -16.34 13.89
CA ASN A 301 8.85 -16.61 15.23
C ASN A 301 7.82 -16.26 16.31
N SER A 302 7.05 -15.19 16.12
CA SER A 302 5.93 -14.87 17.00
C SER A 302 4.92 -15.99 16.97
N VAL A 303 4.53 -16.54 15.81
CA VAL A 303 3.62 -17.68 15.72
C VAL A 303 4.21 -18.96 16.32
N ARG A 304 5.51 -19.21 16.18
CA ARG A 304 6.19 -20.38 16.80
C ARG A 304 6.29 -20.28 18.32
N ASN A 305 6.56 -19.07 18.82
CA ASN A 305 6.66 -18.78 20.26
C ASN A 305 5.30 -18.45 20.87
N PHE A 306 4.28 -18.25 20.03
CA PHE A 306 2.89 -18.33 20.40
C PHE A 306 2.65 -19.79 20.73
N THR A 307 2.97 -20.19 21.96
CA THR A 307 2.22 -21.26 22.59
C THR A 307 0.77 -20.85 22.39
N PRO A 308 -0.06 -21.59 21.64
CA PRO A 308 -1.48 -21.28 21.61
C PRO A 308 -1.89 -21.25 23.07
N GLY A 309 -2.15 -20.04 23.61
CA GLY A 309 -3.01 -19.95 24.77
C GLY A 309 -4.25 -20.75 24.39
N PRO A 310 -4.83 -21.54 25.33
CA PRO A 310 -5.96 -22.39 25.02
C PRO A 310 -6.90 -21.58 24.14
N VAL A 311 -7.09 -22.02 22.90
CA VAL A 311 -8.06 -21.38 22.02
C VAL A 311 -9.33 -21.49 22.82
N THR A 312 -9.75 -20.39 23.44
CA THR A 312 -11.08 -20.26 24.01
C THR A 312 -11.98 -20.25 22.79
N ILE A 313 -12.23 -21.46 22.27
CA ILE A 313 -13.44 -21.74 21.52
C ILE A 313 -14.53 -21.12 22.38
N GLY A 314 -15.19 -20.12 21.81
CA GLY A 314 -16.14 -19.32 22.55
C GLY A 314 -17.10 -20.31 23.15
N ALA A 315 -17.10 -20.45 24.48
CA ALA A 315 -18.04 -21.32 25.18
C ALA A 315 -19.55 -21.01 24.84
N SER A 316 -19.85 -20.04 23.96
CA SER A 316 -21.16 -19.79 23.35
C SER A 316 -21.60 -20.99 22.52
N ASP A 317 -20.64 -21.84 22.16
CA ASP A 317 -20.85 -22.97 21.28
C ASP A 317 -21.54 -24.14 22.01
N ILE A 318 -21.44 -24.25 23.34
CA ILE A 318 -22.06 -25.36 24.10
C ILE A 318 -23.58 -25.24 24.12
N SER A 319 -24.13 -24.10 24.54
CA SER A 319 -25.57 -23.87 24.56
C SER A 319 -26.15 -23.91 23.15
N GLN A 320 -25.47 -23.29 22.18
CA GLN A 320 -25.95 -23.29 20.80
C GLN A 320 -25.93 -24.69 20.20
N ALA A 321 -24.88 -25.48 20.41
CA ALA A 321 -24.81 -26.85 19.88
C ALA A 321 -25.87 -27.77 20.52
N ILE A 322 -26.15 -27.62 21.81
CA ILE A 322 -27.27 -28.34 22.46
C ILE A 322 -28.62 -27.93 21.84
N LEU A 323 -28.82 -26.64 21.57
CA LEU A 323 -30.06 -26.14 20.95
C LEU A 323 -30.20 -26.59 19.50
N ASP A 324 -29.11 -26.60 18.73
CA ASP A 324 -29.08 -27.07 17.36
C ASP A 324 -29.39 -28.57 17.30
N ASP A 325 -28.84 -29.37 18.22
CA ASP A 325 -29.14 -30.79 18.37
C ASP A 325 -30.62 -31.02 18.77
N ALA A 326 -31.12 -30.26 19.74
CA ALA A 326 -32.53 -30.32 20.15
C ALA A 326 -33.53 -29.88 19.06
N ALA A 327 -33.09 -29.06 18.10
CA ALA A 327 -33.90 -28.74 16.93
C ALA A 327 -33.98 -29.91 15.92
N LEU A 328 -33.00 -30.82 15.94
CA LEU A 328 -32.94 -32.00 15.10
C LEU A 328 -33.66 -33.20 15.73
N TYR A 329 -33.60 -33.35 17.05
CA TYR A 329 -34.17 -34.48 17.78
C TYR A 329 -35.19 -34.02 18.84
N GLU A 330 -36.41 -34.58 18.81
CA GLU A 330 -37.45 -34.28 19.81
C GLU A 330 -36.95 -34.63 21.22
N GLY A 331 -36.63 -33.60 22.02
CA GLY A 331 -36.20 -33.74 23.42
C GLY A 331 -34.73 -33.45 23.70
N GLY A 332 -33.93 -33.09 22.69
CA GLY A 332 -32.51 -32.76 22.85
C GLY A 332 -31.59 -33.95 23.14
N PRO A 333 -30.27 -33.69 23.28
CA PRO A 333 -29.29 -34.75 23.44
C PRO A 333 -29.44 -35.42 24.80
N MET A 334 -29.40 -36.75 24.86
CA MET A 334 -29.43 -37.46 26.14
C MET A 334 -28.08 -37.37 26.86
N HIS A 335 -26.99 -37.25 26.11
CA HIS A 335 -25.66 -36.96 26.63
C HIS A 335 -24.90 -36.03 25.67
N VAL A 336 -24.03 -35.16 26.17
CA VAL A 336 -23.29 -34.20 25.34
C VAL A 336 -22.35 -34.85 24.31
N LEU A 337 -22.08 -36.15 24.45
CA LEU A 337 -21.29 -36.91 23.49
C LEU A 337 -22.04 -37.15 22.16
N GLU A 338 -23.36 -37.07 22.15
CA GLU A 338 -24.19 -37.08 20.93
C GLU A 338 -23.95 -35.79 20.13
N VAL A 339 -23.93 -34.66 20.82
CA VAL A 339 -23.61 -33.35 20.20
C VAL A 339 -22.17 -33.34 19.64
N VAL A 340 -21.25 -34.07 20.28
CA VAL A 340 -19.88 -34.25 19.78
C VAL A 340 -19.85 -35.13 18.53
N SER A 341 -20.60 -36.25 18.50
CA SER A 341 -20.65 -37.11 17.31
C SER A 341 -21.23 -36.40 16.10
N ASP A 342 -22.14 -35.46 16.31
CA ASP A 342 -22.75 -34.65 15.25
C ASP A 342 -21.85 -33.46 14.84
N GLY A 343 -20.66 -33.34 15.43
CA GLY A 343 -19.67 -32.30 15.13
C GLY A 343 -19.99 -30.92 15.71
N GLY A 344 -20.99 -30.82 16.59
CA GLY A 344 -21.39 -29.57 17.23
C GLY A 344 -20.42 -29.13 18.34
N LEU A 345 -19.69 -30.07 18.94
CA LEU A 345 -18.69 -29.79 19.99
C LEU A 345 -17.40 -30.58 19.77
N ASN A 346 -16.28 -30.08 20.31
CA ASN A 346 -15.00 -30.78 20.30
C ASN A 346 -14.40 -30.86 21.70
N GLU A 347 -13.24 -31.53 21.85
CA GLU A 347 -12.60 -31.75 23.15
C GLU A 347 -12.36 -30.45 23.95
N MET A 348 -12.03 -29.35 23.25
CA MET A 348 -11.78 -28.06 23.88
C MET A 348 -13.04 -27.39 24.43
N SER A 349 -14.23 -27.79 23.94
CA SER A 349 -15.51 -27.27 24.44
C SER A 349 -15.78 -27.67 25.89
N PHE A 350 -15.10 -28.69 26.43
CA PHE A 350 -15.34 -29.20 27.78
C PHE A 350 -14.34 -28.68 28.83
N ILE A 351 -13.52 -27.70 28.46
CA ILE A 351 -12.53 -27.07 29.35
C ILE A 351 -13.06 -25.69 29.75
N ALA A 352 -13.30 -25.48 31.04
CA ALA A 352 -13.78 -24.20 31.54
C ALA A 352 -12.74 -23.11 31.27
N ALA A 353 -13.16 -21.97 30.70
CA ALA A 353 -12.26 -20.87 30.34
C ALA A 353 -11.49 -20.29 31.56
N SER A 354 -12.01 -20.54 32.77
CA SER A 354 -11.47 -20.13 34.06
C SER A 354 -10.60 -21.20 34.74
N GLY A 355 -10.61 -22.44 34.25
CA GLY A 355 -9.81 -23.55 34.75
C GLY A 355 -8.35 -23.42 34.31
N ASN A 356 -7.40 -23.55 35.26
CA ASN A 356 -5.99 -23.80 34.95
C ASN A 356 -5.74 -25.26 34.50
N THR A 357 -6.78 -26.01 34.17
CA THR A 357 -6.76 -27.27 33.45
C THR A 357 -6.33 -27.01 31.98
N VAL A 358 -5.13 -26.44 31.78
CA VAL A 358 -4.45 -26.32 30.47
C VAL A 358 -4.08 -27.72 29.90
N SER A 359 -4.45 -28.75 30.62
CA SER A 359 -4.31 -30.14 30.26
C SER A 359 -5.37 -30.90 31.07
N PHE A 360 -6.38 -31.47 30.40
CA PHE A 360 -6.65 -32.87 30.68
C PHE A 360 -5.27 -33.53 30.72
N PRO A 361 -4.82 -34.15 31.83
CA PRO A 361 -3.52 -34.79 31.83
C PRO A 361 -3.47 -35.68 30.60
N ILE A 362 -2.58 -35.34 29.68
CA ILE A 362 -2.27 -36.08 28.45
C ILE A 362 -1.62 -37.38 28.92
N GLY A 363 -2.46 -38.26 29.42
CA GLY A 363 -2.17 -39.32 30.38
C GLY A 363 -3.45 -40.03 30.84
N SER A 364 -4.63 -39.40 30.71
CA SER A 364 -5.87 -40.11 30.44
C SER A 364 -5.85 -40.61 28.98
N PRO A 365 -6.16 -41.89 28.69
CA PRO A 365 -6.18 -42.46 27.34
C PRO A 365 -7.30 -41.89 26.45
N PHE A 366 -8.15 -41.00 26.98
CA PHE A 366 -9.34 -40.51 26.32
C PHE A 366 -9.06 -39.25 25.50
N ARG A 367 -8.85 -39.40 24.18
CA ARG A 367 -8.95 -38.30 23.21
C ARG A 367 -10.26 -38.42 22.47
N ILE A 368 -11.15 -37.44 22.64
CA ILE A 368 -12.46 -37.45 21.96
C ILE A 368 -12.24 -37.50 20.44
N ASP A 369 -11.24 -36.76 19.94
CA ASP A 369 -10.86 -36.71 18.53
C ASP A 369 -10.36 -38.05 17.96
N SER A 370 -10.10 -39.04 18.80
CA SER A 370 -9.65 -40.38 18.38
C SER A 370 -10.77 -41.41 18.28
N LEU A 371 -11.98 -41.06 18.75
CA LEU A 371 -13.15 -41.93 18.72
C LEU A 371 -13.94 -41.72 17.43
N THR A 372 -14.47 -42.80 16.88
CA THR A 372 -15.47 -42.73 15.81
C THR A 372 -16.84 -42.36 16.38
N ASP A 373 -17.73 -41.81 15.56
CA ASP A 373 -19.10 -41.44 15.94
C ASP A 373 -19.83 -42.60 16.64
N SER A 374 -19.66 -43.83 16.13
CA SER A 374 -20.26 -45.02 16.74
C SER A 374 -19.74 -45.33 18.15
N GLN A 375 -18.46 -45.04 18.43
CA GLN A 375 -17.87 -45.21 19.75
C GLN A 375 -18.30 -44.11 20.71
N LEU A 376 -18.50 -42.88 20.20
CA LEU A 376 -19.05 -41.77 20.97
C LEU A 376 -20.50 -42.05 21.39
N LEU A 377 -21.33 -42.56 20.48
CA LEU A 377 -22.72 -42.94 20.77
C LEU A 377 -22.82 -44.11 21.74
N ASP A 378 -22.07 -45.21 21.53
CA ASP A 378 -22.02 -46.34 22.47
C ASP A 378 -21.51 -45.92 23.86
N ARG A 379 -20.69 -44.86 23.92
CA ARG A 379 -20.25 -44.29 25.18
C ARG A 379 -21.30 -43.37 25.81
N ALA A 380 -21.98 -42.56 25.01
CA ALA A 380 -23.14 -41.76 25.43
C ALA A 380 -24.20 -42.66 26.08
N ASP A 381 -24.53 -43.78 25.44
CA ASP A 381 -25.48 -44.78 25.94
C ASP A 381 -25.04 -45.42 27.25
N ARG A 382 -23.74 -45.73 27.42
CA ARG A 382 -23.21 -46.28 28.69
C ARG A 382 -23.13 -45.25 29.82
N LEU A 383 -22.95 -43.98 29.47
CA LEU A 383 -22.93 -42.85 30.40
C LEU A 383 -24.33 -42.26 30.62
N ARG A 384 -25.35 -42.84 29.98
CA ARG A 384 -26.76 -42.55 30.21
C ARG A 384 -27.15 -43.06 31.60
N ASN A 385 -26.71 -42.36 32.63
CA ASN A 385 -27.35 -42.42 33.94
C ASN A 385 -28.73 -41.75 33.82
N ASP A 386 -29.75 -42.23 34.52
CA ASP A 386 -31.06 -41.54 34.58
C ASP A 386 -31.00 -40.28 35.48
N GLU A 387 -29.81 -39.84 35.88
CA GLU A 387 -29.63 -38.66 36.71
C GLU A 387 -29.96 -37.37 35.92
N PRO A 388 -30.64 -36.40 36.55
CA PRO A 388 -30.99 -35.11 35.94
C PRO A 388 -29.77 -34.23 35.61
N PHE A 389 -28.64 -34.50 36.26
CA PHE A 389 -27.40 -33.71 36.18
C PHE A 389 -26.21 -34.65 36.04
N TYR A 390 -25.21 -34.23 35.27
CA TYR A 390 -23.95 -34.96 35.18
C TYR A 390 -22.81 -34.01 34.85
N ILE A 391 -21.59 -34.44 35.16
CA ILE A 391 -20.38 -33.66 34.90
C ILE A 391 -19.57 -34.34 33.82
N PHE A 392 -19.18 -33.56 32.82
CA PHE A 392 -18.33 -34.00 31.73
C PHE A 392 -17.28 -32.94 31.43
N GLY A 393 -16.01 -33.32 31.59
CA GLY A 393 -14.89 -32.36 31.63
C GLY A 393 -14.99 -31.42 32.83
N ASP A 394 -14.90 -30.12 32.56
CA ASP A 394 -15.01 -29.04 33.55
C ASP A 394 -16.40 -28.41 33.58
N LEU A 395 -17.42 -29.07 33.00
CA LEU A 395 -18.79 -28.57 32.91
C LEU A 395 -19.78 -29.47 33.64
N LEU A 396 -20.71 -28.85 34.36
CA LEU A 396 -21.94 -29.45 34.89
C LEU A 396 -23.06 -29.21 33.88
N PHE A 397 -23.61 -30.30 33.33
CA PHE A 397 -24.71 -30.25 32.36
C PHE A 397 -26.06 -30.35 33.08
N LEU A 398 -26.99 -29.47 32.69
CA LEU A 398 -28.29 -29.23 33.33
C LEU A 398 -29.47 -29.33 32.35
N HIS A 399 -29.20 -29.76 31.11
CA HIS A 399 -30.10 -29.68 29.97
C HIS A 399 -31.16 -30.79 29.91
N ARG A 400 -31.02 -31.85 30.70
CA ARG A 400 -31.92 -33.00 30.64
C ARG A 400 -33.34 -32.66 31.09
N GLY A 401 -34.31 -33.22 30.37
CA GLY A 401 -35.74 -33.03 30.62
C GLY A 401 -36.26 -31.65 30.25
N VAL A 402 -35.41 -30.78 29.68
CA VAL A 402 -35.81 -29.44 29.23
C VAL A 402 -36.63 -29.56 27.95
N ASP A 403 -37.81 -28.93 27.95
CA ASP A 403 -38.53 -28.64 26.70
C ASP A 403 -37.91 -27.40 26.05
N TYR A 404 -36.98 -27.61 25.11
CA TYR A 404 -36.24 -26.54 24.44
C TYR A 404 -37.13 -25.59 23.63
N THR A 405 -38.35 -25.99 23.27
CA THR A 405 -39.29 -25.12 22.54
C THR A 405 -39.98 -24.10 23.45
N ALA A 406 -40.05 -24.40 24.75
CA ALA A 406 -40.70 -23.58 25.77
C ALA A 406 -39.71 -23.06 26.84
N ALA A 407 -38.43 -23.41 26.75
CA ALA A 407 -37.42 -23.05 27.73
C ALA A 407 -37.24 -21.51 27.83
N PRO A 408 -37.35 -20.92 29.02
CA PRO A 408 -37.03 -19.51 29.24
C PRO A 408 -35.57 -19.20 28.86
N THR A 409 -35.35 -18.01 28.29
CA THR A 409 -34.02 -17.60 27.76
C THR A 409 -32.93 -17.56 28.82
N ASP A 410 -33.29 -17.44 30.09
CA ASP A 410 -32.41 -17.39 31.25
C ASP A 410 -32.09 -18.77 31.86
N LEU A 411 -32.78 -19.84 31.42
CA LEU A 411 -32.55 -21.19 31.92
C LEU A 411 -31.13 -21.69 31.54
N TRP A 412 -30.36 -22.14 32.54
CA TRP A 412 -29.04 -22.73 32.34
C TRP A 412 -29.13 -24.15 31.78
N LEU A 413 -28.38 -24.41 30.72
CA LEU A 413 -28.18 -25.72 30.08
C LEU A 413 -26.86 -26.39 30.50
N ALA A 414 -25.84 -25.58 30.80
CA ALA A 414 -24.57 -26.04 31.35
C ALA A 414 -23.93 -24.92 32.19
N VAL A 415 -23.02 -25.27 33.09
CA VAL A 415 -22.24 -24.31 33.88
C VAL A 415 -20.85 -24.85 34.16
N ASP A 416 -19.84 -23.98 34.23
CA ASP A 416 -18.49 -24.37 34.71
C ASP A 416 -18.61 -25.06 36.08
N ASP A 417 -18.01 -26.25 36.24
CA ASP A 417 -18.04 -27.00 37.52
C ASP A 417 -17.34 -26.15 38.59
N PRO A 418 -18.09 -25.59 39.56
CA PRO A 418 -17.55 -24.66 40.56
C PRO A 418 -16.37 -25.25 41.35
N ARG A 419 -16.27 -26.58 41.46
CA ARG A 419 -15.18 -27.26 42.14
C ARG A 419 -13.86 -27.22 41.36
N VAL A 420 -13.89 -27.28 40.02
CA VAL A 420 -12.68 -27.04 39.18
C VAL A 420 -12.17 -25.65 39.45
N VAL A 421 -13.09 -24.70 39.41
CA VAL A 421 -12.73 -23.30 39.34
C VAL A 421 -12.22 -22.84 40.73
N GLN A 422 -12.87 -23.28 41.83
CA GLN A 422 -12.40 -22.99 43.19
C GLN A 422 -10.99 -23.54 43.47
N ALA A 423 -10.66 -24.73 42.96
CA ALA A 423 -9.32 -25.32 43.11
C ALA A 423 -8.24 -24.58 42.31
N ALA A 424 -8.60 -23.91 41.21
CA ALA A 424 -7.63 -23.31 40.29
C ALA A 424 -6.99 -22.00 40.81
N ARG A 425 -7.56 -21.31 41.81
CA ARG A 425 -7.03 -20.01 42.29
C ARG A 425 -7.28 -19.74 43.78
N SER A 426 -6.22 -19.82 44.59
CA SER A 426 -6.19 -19.29 45.95
C SER A 426 -6.05 -17.76 45.92
N GLY A 427 -7.13 -17.00 45.69
CA GLY A 427 -7.18 -15.56 46.00
C GLY A 427 -7.70 -14.59 44.92
N GLY A 428 -8.29 -15.05 43.81
CA GLY A 428 -8.91 -14.19 42.80
C GLY A 428 -10.45 -14.23 42.83
N ARG A 429 -11.11 -13.14 42.41
CA ARG A 429 -12.55 -13.17 42.08
C ARG A 429 -12.76 -14.16 40.94
N LEU A 430 -13.42 -15.26 41.27
CA LEU A 430 -13.63 -16.38 40.38
C LEU A 430 -14.96 -16.19 39.65
N THR A 431 -14.98 -16.34 38.33
CA THR A 431 -16.22 -16.29 37.53
C THR A 431 -16.52 -17.64 36.92
N LEU A 432 -17.78 -18.05 36.98
CA LEU A 432 -18.33 -19.24 36.34
C LEU A 432 -19.11 -18.81 35.10
N ASN A 433 -18.93 -19.50 33.99
CA ASN A 433 -19.76 -19.34 32.81
C ASN A 433 -21.03 -20.19 32.96
N CYS A 434 -22.20 -19.56 32.90
CA CYS A 434 -23.49 -20.21 32.79
C CYS A 434 -23.97 -20.11 31.35
N HIS A 435 -24.22 -21.25 30.71
CA HIS A 435 -24.67 -21.38 29.33
C HIS A 435 -26.19 -21.44 29.30
N ARG A 436 -26.84 -20.52 28.62
CA ARG A 436 -28.30 -20.34 28.71
C ARG A 436 -29.04 -20.89 27.49
N ALA A 437 -30.34 -21.16 27.66
CA ALA A 437 -31.20 -21.72 26.63
C ALA A 437 -31.47 -20.79 25.43
N ASN A 438 -30.96 -19.56 25.44
CA ASN A 438 -30.99 -18.66 24.28
C ASN A 438 -29.67 -18.63 23.49
N GLY A 439 -28.70 -19.48 23.83
CA GLY A 439 -27.37 -19.50 23.21
C GLY A 439 -26.36 -18.55 23.87
N ASP A 440 -26.81 -17.59 24.68
CA ASP A 440 -25.92 -16.65 25.36
C ASP A 440 -25.24 -17.26 26.59
N LYS A 441 -24.24 -16.53 27.07
CA LYS A 441 -23.61 -16.76 28.38
C LYS A 441 -23.97 -15.71 29.40
N MET A 442 -23.96 -16.14 30.65
CA MET A 442 -23.93 -15.27 31.81
C MET A 442 -22.68 -15.59 32.64
N LEU A 443 -22.02 -14.56 33.16
CA LEU A 443 -20.93 -14.72 34.12
C LEU A 443 -21.49 -14.49 35.52
N ILE A 444 -21.31 -15.46 36.40
CA ILE A 444 -21.58 -15.30 37.84
C ILE A 444 -20.27 -15.38 38.61
N PHE A 445 -20.16 -14.68 39.74
CA PHE A 445 -19.04 -14.92 40.62
C PHE A 445 -19.29 -16.19 41.43
N ALA A 446 -18.25 -16.98 41.68
CA ALA A 446 -18.40 -18.20 42.48
C ALA A 446 -18.81 -17.92 43.93
N ALA A 447 -18.58 -16.71 44.43
CA ALA A 447 -19.08 -16.27 45.73
C ALA A 447 -20.61 -16.09 45.75
N ASP A 448 -21.22 -15.89 44.59
CA ASP A 448 -22.66 -15.67 44.41
C ASP A 448 -23.37 -16.98 43.98
N TRP A 449 -22.68 -18.13 44.03
CA TRP A 449 -23.18 -19.43 43.57
C TRP A 449 -24.48 -19.84 44.25
N ASP A 450 -24.55 -19.74 45.58
CA ASP A 450 -25.71 -20.18 46.35
C ASP A 450 -26.96 -19.34 46.03
N GLU A 451 -26.80 -18.03 45.85
CA GLU A 451 -27.88 -17.12 45.44
C GLU A 451 -28.33 -17.42 44.00
N ALA A 452 -27.37 -17.56 43.08
CA ALA A 452 -27.66 -17.82 41.68
C ALA A 452 -28.31 -19.20 41.46
N ILE A 453 -27.95 -20.22 42.24
CA ILE A 453 -28.63 -21.53 42.22
C ILE A 453 -30.06 -21.42 42.74
N GLN A 454 -30.32 -20.64 43.79
CA GLN A 454 -31.68 -20.48 44.31
C GLN A 454 -32.61 -19.89 43.26
N ASP A 455 -32.16 -18.83 42.57
CA ASP A 455 -32.90 -18.22 41.46
C ASP A 455 -33.15 -19.24 40.32
N GLN A 456 -32.11 -19.99 39.96
CA GLN A 456 -32.20 -21.00 38.92
C GLN A 456 -33.10 -22.19 39.33
N ASN A 457 -33.13 -22.58 40.60
CA ASN A 457 -33.99 -23.64 41.13
C ASN A 457 -35.45 -23.23 41.19
N LEU A 458 -35.74 -21.95 41.48
CA LEU A 458 -37.10 -21.41 41.35
C LEU A 458 -37.58 -21.50 39.90
N LEU A 459 -36.73 -21.11 38.94
CA LEU A 459 -37.04 -21.23 37.51
C LEU A 459 -37.28 -22.68 37.09
N ARG A 460 -36.39 -23.60 37.48
CA ARG A 460 -36.50 -25.04 37.18
C ARG A 460 -37.76 -25.66 37.78
N THR A 461 -38.08 -25.36 39.04
CA THR A 461 -39.28 -25.87 39.71
C THR A 461 -40.57 -25.43 38.99
N ASN A 462 -40.63 -24.18 38.52
CA ASN A 462 -41.77 -23.67 37.76
C ASN A 462 -41.97 -24.39 36.42
N LEU A 463 -40.91 -24.96 35.86
CA LEU A 463 -40.92 -25.75 34.62
C LEU A 463 -41.12 -27.25 34.87
N GLY A 464 -41.26 -27.69 36.13
CA GLY A 464 -41.33 -29.09 36.49
C GLY A 464 -40.00 -29.85 36.38
N LEU A 465 -38.87 -29.12 36.33
CA LEU A 465 -37.53 -29.67 36.31
C LEU A 465 -37.00 -29.88 37.73
N GLU A 466 -36.13 -30.87 37.91
CA GLU A 466 -35.48 -31.13 39.21
C GLU A 466 -34.58 -29.95 39.61
N PRO A 467 -34.55 -29.53 40.88
CA PRO A 467 -33.65 -28.48 41.36
C PRO A 467 -32.19 -28.94 41.33
N ILE A 468 -31.29 -28.03 40.97
CA ILE A 468 -29.84 -28.20 41.02
C ILE A 468 -29.43 -28.42 42.49
N PRO A 469 -28.68 -29.49 42.82
CA PRO A 469 -28.28 -29.77 44.19
C PRO A 469 -27.23 -28.76 44.68
N ALA A 470 -27.05 -28.69 46.00
CA ALA A 470 -26.00 -27.88 46.61
C ALA A 470 -24.60 -28.32 46.13
N LEU A 471 -23.60 -27.45 46.29
CA LEU A 471 -22.24 -27.70 45.82
C LEU A 471 -21.64 -29.00 46.36
N GLU A 472 -21.94 -29.32 47.63
CA GLU A 472 -21.48 -30.52 48.33
C GLU A 472 -22.16 -31.80 47.82
N ASP A 473 -23.36 -31.66 47.26
CA ASP A 473 -24.23 -32.74 46.79
C ASP A 473 -24.18 -32.90 45.26
N LEU A 474 -23.39 -32.07 44.55
CA LEU A 474 -23.18 -32.24 43.12
C LEU A 474 -22.61 -33.63 42.82
N PRO A 475 -23.04 -34.29 41.72
CA PRO A 475 -22.54 -35.59 41.33
C PRO A 475 -21.02 -35.65 41.45
N ALA A 476 -20.52 -36.71 42.09
CA ALA A 476 -19.09 -36.97 42.07
C ALA A 476 -18.65 -36.96 40.61
N ARG A 477 -17.49 -36.36 40.30
CA ARG A 477 -16.96 -36.51 38.95
C ARG A 477 -16.86 -38.01 38.71
N PRO A 478 -17.44 -38.53 37.61
CA PRO A 478 -17.22 -39.92 37.28
C PRO A 478 -15.70 -40.12 37.34
N PRO A 479 -15.20 -41.15 38.05
CA PRO A 479 -13.78 -41.43 38.03
C PRO A 479 -13.39 -41.42 36.57
N ILE A 480 -12.46 -40.54 36.18
CA ILE A 480 -11.95 -40.47 34.81
C ILE A 480 -11.61 -41.92 34.51
N MET A 481 -12.44 -42.57 33.69
CA MET A 481 -12.43 -44.03 33.67
C MET A 481 -11.04 -44.41 33.19
N ALA A 482 -10.20 -44.88 34.11
CA ALA A 482 -9.09 -45.74 33.75
C ALA A 482 -9.79 -46.90 33.06
N ASP A 483 -9.61 -46.98 31.75
CA ASP A 483 -10.03 -48.15 30.97
C ASP A 483 -9.58 -49.41 31.72
N PRO A 484 -10.40 -50.46 31.87
CA PRO A 484 -9.85 -51.76 32.26
C PRO A 484 -8.78 -52.24 31.28
#